data_AF-A0A954KWW6-F1
#
_entry.id   AF-A0A954KWW6-F1
#
_cell.length_a   1.000
_cell.length_b   1.000
_cell.length_c   1.000
_cell.angle_alpha   90.00
_cell.angle_beta   90.00
_cell.angle_gamma   90.00
#
_symmetry.space_group_name_H-M   'P 1'
#
loop_
_entity.id
_entity.type
_entity.pdbx_description
1 polymer ?
#
loop_
_entity_poly.entity_id
_entity_poly.type
_entity_poly.pdbx_seq_one_letter_code
_entity_poly.pdbx_strand_id
1 'polypeptide(L)' 'MEKLIAFEWGSVSITGNYRENNEDNCHIDSGARFFLVADGMGGQSAGEKASELAVELISEKLEQ' A
#
# COMPACT_ATOMS: atom_id res chain seq x y z
N MET A 1 -2.98 -5.21 32.31
CA MET A 1 -1.96 -5.42 31.28
C MET A 1 -2.68 -5.73 29.98
N GLU A 2 -2.67 -4.80 29.04
CA GLU A 2 -3.16 -5.08 27.69
C GLU A 2 -2.24 -6.13 27.05
N LYS A 3 -2.84 -7.09 26.38
CA LYS A 3 -2.11 -8.17 25.72
C LYS A 3 -1.57 -7.60 24.41
N LEU A 4 -0.26 -7.38 24.34
CA LEU A 4 0.42 -7.06 23.08
C LEU A 4 0.18 -8.22 22.11
N ILE A 5 -0.56 -7.95 21.04
CA ILE A 5 -0.75 -8.89 19.94
C ILE A 5 0.45 -8.71 19.02
N ALA A 6 1.35 -9.70 19.03
CA ALA A 6 2.39 -9.80 18.01
C ALA A 6 1.83 -10.61 16.84
N PHE A 7 1.92 -10.08 15.63
CA PHE A 7 1.55 -10.76 14.40
C PHE A 7 2.71 -10.64 13.41
N GLU A 8 2.99 -11.73 12.70
CA GLU A 8 3.92 -11.73 11.58
C GLU A 8 3.23 -11.12 10.36
N TRP A 9 3.98 -10.36 9.57
CA TRP A 9 3.47 -9.71 8.38
C TRP A 9 4.50 -9.77 7.26
N GLY A 10 4.01 -9.59 6.04
CA GLY A 10 4.81 -9.45 4.83
C GLY A 10 4.01 -8.75 3.75
N SER A 11 4.67 -8.26 2.72
CA SER A 11 4.01 -7.68 1.54
C SER A 11 4.56 -8.29 0.27
N VAL A 12 3.69 -8.35 -0.73
CA VAL A 12 4.01 -8.73 -2.10
C VAL A 12 3.05 -8.01 -3.02
N SER A 13 3.56 -7.44 -4.10
CA SER A 13 2.77 -6.86 -5.18
C SER A 13 3.35 -7.36 -6.50
N ILE A 14 2.50 -7.90 -7.36
CA ILE A 14 2.88 -8.49 -8.65
C ILE A 14 1.91 -8.04 -9.72
N THR A 15 2.41 -7.74 -10.93
CA THR A 15 1.58 -7.35 -12.09
C THR A 15 0.59 -8.46 -12.51
N GLY A 16 0.92 -9.71 -12.21
CA GLY A 16 0.20 -10.87 -12.72
C GLY A 16 0.49 -11.13 -14.20
N ASN A 17 -0.40 -11.86 -14.87
CA ASN A 17 -0.17 -12.40 -16.21
C ASN A 17 -0.88 -11.65 -17.34
N TYR A 18 -1.71 -10.65 -17.03
CA TYR A 18 -2.64 -10.03 -17.99
C TYR A 18 -2.43 -8.53 -18.22
N ARG A 19 -1.75 -7.85 -17.29
CA ARG A 19 -1.42 -6.42 -17.39
C ARG A 19 0.07 -6.27 -17.65
N GLU A 20 0.48 -5.19 -18.31
CA GLU A 20 1.90 -4.84 -18.48
C GLU A 20 2.38 -3.90 -17.37
N ASN A 21 1.46 -3.13 -16.78
CA ASN A 21 1.73 -2.18 -15.71
C ASN A 21 1.04 -2.63 -14.42
N ASN A 22 1.77 -2.62 -13.32
CA ASN A 22 1.18 -2.85 -12.00
C ASN A 22 0.77 -1.50 -11.42
N GLU A 23 -0.51 -1.31 -11.21
CA GLU A 23 -1.07 -0.08 -10.66
C GLU A 23 -1.31 -0.18 -9.15
N ASP A 24 -0.90 -1.29 -8.52
CA ASP A 24 -0.99 -1.50 -7.08
C ASP A 24 0.26 -0.94 -6.36
N ASN A 25 0.02 -0.20 -5.28
CA ASN A 25 1.05 0.23 -4.34
C ASN A 25 0.70 -0.14 -2.90
N CYS A 26 1.72 -0.33 -2.05
CA CYS A 26 1.53 -0.59 -0.64
C CYS A 26 2.58 0.15 0.21
N HIS A 27 2.21 0.45 1.45
CA HIS A 27 3.11 1.02 2.45
C HIS A 27 2.93 0.30 3.78
N ILE A 28 4.03 0.11 4.50
CA ILE A 28 4.05 -0.56 5.78
C ILE A 28 4.72 0.36 6.78
N ASP A 29 3.98 0.73 7.82
CA ASP A 29 4.53 1.50 8.92
C ASP A 29 5.67 0.72 9.60
N SER A 30 6.77 1.42 9.89
CA SER A 30 7.96 0.81 10.52
C SER A 30 7.66 0.18 11.88
N GLY A 31 6.66 0.69 12.61
CA GLY A 31 6.18 0.14 13.87
C GLY A 31 5.08 -0.91 13.72
N ALA A 32 4.73 -1.31 12.49
CA ALA A 32 3.61 -2.18 12.16
C ALA A 32 2.27 -1.70 12.76
N ARG A 33 2.11 -0.38 12.94
CA ARG A 33 0.89 0.22 13.51
C ARG A 33 -0.27 0.22 12.52
N PHE A 34 0.05 0.30 11.23
CA PHE A 34 -0.91 0.25 10.13
C PHE A 34 -0.25 -0.25 8.85
N PHE A 35 -1.08 -0.66 7.90
CA PHE A 35 -0.69 -1.12 6.57
C PHE A 35 -1.60 -0.43 5.56
N LEU A 36 -1.04 0.01 4.44
CA LEU A 36 -1.77 0.64 3.35
C LEU A 36 -1.63 -0.20 2.09
N VAL A 37 -2.74 -0.38 1.37
CA VAL A 37 -2.79 -0.95 0.02
C VAL A 37 -3.68 -0.03 -0.81
N ALA A 38 -3.21 0.34 -1.99
CA ALA A 38 -3.93 1.18 -2.94
C ALA A 38 -3.88 0.53 -4.33
N ASP A 39 -5.05 0.35 -4.94
CA ASP A 39 -5.25 -0.15 -6.30
C ASP A 39 -5.55 1.07 -7.20
N GLY A 40 -4.67 1.30 -8.18
CA GLY A 40 -4.85 2.33 -9.19
C GLY A 40 -5.90 1.90 -10.23
N MET A 41 -6.85 2.79 -10.53
CA MET A 41 -7.92 2.47 -11.48
C MET A 41 -7.40 2.26 -12.91
N GLY A 42 -7.40 1.00 -13.35
CA GLY A 42 -7.09 0.65 -14.74
C GLY A 42 -8.07 1.26 -15.75
N GLY A 43 -7.55 1.62 -16.93
CA GLY A 43 -8.32 2.25 -18.00
C GLY A 43 -8.47 3.77 -17.87
N GLN A 44 -7.93 4.37 -16.81
CA GLN A 44 -7.64 5.80 -16.71
C GLN A 44 -6.13 6.03 -16.85
N SER A 45 -5.74 7.26 -17.16
CA SER A 45 -4.32 7.61 -17.23
C SER A 45 -3.70 7.64 -15.83
N ALA A 46 -2.53 7.00 -15.69
CA ALA A 46 -1.64 7.07 -14.53
C ALA A 46 -2.20 6.48 -13.22
N GLY A 47 -2.85 5.31 -13.30
CA GLY A 47 -3.33 4.57 -12.12
C GLY A 47 -2.20 4.28 -11.12
N GLU A 48 -1.01 3.94 -11.63
CA GLU A 48 0.19 3.71 -10.82
C GLU A 48 0.62 4.94 -10.03
N LYS A 49 0.50 6.13 -10.64
CA LYS A 49 0.86 7.38 -9.95
C LYS A 49 -0.19 7.75 -8.91
N ALA A 50 -1.46 7.48 -9.18
CA ALA A 50 -2.54 7.71 -8.23
C ALA A 50 -2.40 6.82 -6.99
N SER A 51 -2.08 5.52 -7.16
CA SER A 51 -1.87 4.61 -6.03
C SER A 51 -0.59 4.93 -5.25
N GLU A 52 0.49 5.34 -5.93
CA GLU A 52 1.74 5.83 -5.30
C GLU A 52 1.45 7.03 -4.39
N LEU A 53 0.77 8.06 -4.93
CA LEU A 53 0.41 9.25 -4.17
C LEU A 53 -0.51 8.95 -2.99
N ALA A 54 -1.43 7.99 -3.15
CA ALA A 54 -2.32 7.58 -2.08
C ALA A 54 -1.55 7.01 -0.89
N VAL A 55 -0.61 6.08 -1.11
CA VAL A 55 0.16 5.50 -0.01
C VAL A 55 1.15 6.50 0.61
N GLU A 56 1.74 7.38 -0.20
CA GLU A 56 2.63 8.45 0.26
C GLU A 56 1.89 9.42 1.19
N LEU A 57 0.86 10.10 0.69
CA LEU A 57 0.18 11.18 1.43
C LEU A 57 -0.58 10.66 2.66
N ILE A 58 -1.15 9.46 2.60
CA ILE A 58 -1.83 8.87 3.75
C ILE A 58 -0.81 8.46 4.82
N SER A 59 0.34 7.89 4.43
CA SER A 59 1.39 7.55 5.40
C SER A 59 1.92 8.79 6.12
N GLU A 60 2.25 9.85 5.39
CA GLU A 60 2.66 11.14 5.96
C GLU A 60 1.62 11.70 6.93
N LYS A 61 0.32 11.54 6.60
CA LYS A 61 -0.75 12.04 7.45
C LYS A 61 -0.91 11.25 8.74
N LEU A 62 -0.63 9.94 8.72
CA LEU A 62 -0.69 9.05 9.87
C LEU A 62 0.58 9.11 10.74
N GLU A 63 1.67 9.68 10.22
CA GLU A 63 2.93 9.92 10.95
C GLU A 63 2.96 11.23 11.76
N GLN A 64 2.03 12.16 11.50
CA GLN A 64 1.84 13.40 12.27
C GLN A 64 1.24 13.15 13.65
#